data_AF-A0A431UTS9-F1
#
_entry.id   AF-A0A431UTS9-F1
#
_cell.length_a   1.000
_cell.length_b   1.000
_cell.length_c   1.000
_cell.angle_alpha   90.00
_cell.angle_beta   90.00
_cell.angle_gamma   90.00
#
_symmetry.space_group_name_H-M   'P 1'
#
loop_
_entity.id
_entity.type
_entity.pdbx_description
1 polymer ?
#
loop_
_entity_poly.entity_id
_entity_poly.type
_entity_poly.pdbx_seq_one_letter_code
_entity_poly.pdbx_strand_id
1 'polypeptide(L)'
;MKLYFIINEFAGSGKGKKVWQQLRKELTTPSFNFTFTRYEGHASKLAEHFCEKALASNQTALIIAIGGDGTIHEVVNGVIGYSNVLVGAVCAGSGNDFSRGYASFQTARQIDDFMMHSGRAFQEKDCGIVKLNKENLKKVFCE
;
A
#
# COMPACT_ATOMS: atom_id res chain seq x y z
N MET A 1 7.32 -7.45 -13.55
CA MET A 1 6.85 -6.75 -12.32
C MET A 1 6.29 -7.80 -11.37
N LYS A 2 6.53 -7.67 -10.06
CA LYS A 2 5.93 -8.53 -9.04
C LYS A 2 4.77 -7.81 -8.34
N LEU A 3 3.70 -8.54 -8.05
CA LEU A 3 2.52 -8.01 -7.39
C LEU A 3 2.45 -8.49 -5.94
N TYR A 4 2.36 -7.54 -5.01
CA TYR A 4 2.26 -7.79 -3.57
C TYR A 4 1.00 -7.12 -3.01
N PHE A 5 0.30 -7.81 -2.12
CA PHE A 5 -0.81 -7.25 -1.35
C PHE A 5 -0.50 -7.23 0.14
N ILE A 6 -0.74 -6.08 0.78
CA ILE A 6 -0.69 -5.93 2.23
C ILE A 6 -2.10 -5.59 2.69
N ILE A 7 -2.73 -6.50 3.44
CA ILE A 7 -4.14 -6.41 3.78
C ILE A 7 -4.34 -6.15 5.27
N ASN A 8 -5.03 -5.06 5.60
CA ASN A 8 -5.65 -4.88 6.91
C ASN A 8 -7.09 -5.39 6.87
N GLU A 9 -7.32 -6.61 7.38
CA GLU A 9 -8.64 -7.25 7.33
C GLU A 9 -9.69 -6.53 8.19
N PHE A 10 -9.26 -5.80 9.22
CA PHE A 10 -10.12 -5.10 10.17
C PHE A 10 -10.49 -3.68 9.72
N ALA A 11 -9.87 -3.17 8.65
CA ALA A 11 -10.16 -1.84 8.12
C ALA A 11 -11.66 -1.65 7.80
N GLY A 12 -12.18 -0.45 8.12
CA GLY A 12 -13.56 -0.07 7.89
C GLY A 12 -14.59 -0.99 8.57
N SER A 13 -14.31 -1.42 9.80
CA SER A 13 -15.14 -2.36 10.57
C SER A 13 -15.25 -3.74 9.91
N GLY A 14 -14.11 -4.27 9.44
CA GLY A 14 -14.04 -5.60 8.80
C GLY A 14 -14.36 -5.63 7.30
N LYS A 15 -14.55 -4.46 6.67
CA LYS A 15 -14.71 -4.34 5.21
C LYS A 15 -13.45 -4.79 4.46
N GLY A 16 -12.26 -4.55 5.02
CA GLY A 16 -10.99 -4.95 4.41
C GLY A 16 -10.94 -6.42 4.01
N LYS A 17 -11.42 -7.31 4.89
CA LYS A 17 -11.55 -8.74 4.59
C LYS A 17 -12.44 -9.04 3.39
N LYS A 18 -13.62 -8.39 3.32
CA LYS A 18 -14.61 -8.59 2.25
C LYS A 18 -14.06 -8.11 0.91
N VAL A 19 -13.45 -6.92 0.90
CA VAL A 19 -12.82 -6.32 -0.28
C VAL A 19 -11.72 -7.24 -0.82
N TRP A 20 -10.84 -7.73 0.06
CA TRP A 20 -9.79 -8.67 -0.36
C TRP A 20 -10.36 -9.97 -0.93
N GLN A 21 -11.37 -10.55 -0.28
CA GLN A 21 -12.01 -11.78 -0.76
C GLN A 21 -12.64 -11.61 -2.14
N GLN A 22 -13.28 -10.46 -2.40
CA GLN A 22 -13.86 -10.16 -3.70
C GLN A 22 -12.77 -9.99 -4.76
N LEU A 23 -11.78 -9.13 -4.48
CA LEU A 23 -10.66 -8.90 -5.40
C LEU A 23 -9.94 -10.20 -5.75
N ARG A 24 -9.64 -11.03 -4.75
CA ARG A 24 -8.93 -12.30 -4.96
C ARG A 24 -9.68 -13.26 -5.88
N LYS A 25 -11.02 -13.23 -5.88
CA LYS A 25 -11.84 -14.07 -6.77
C LYS A 25 -11.83 -13.57 -8.21
N GLU A 26 -11.70 -12.26 -8.40
CA GLU A 26 -11.80 -11.62 -9.71
C GLU A 26 -10.44 -11.42 -10.39
N LEU A 27 -9.34 -11.41 -9.64
CA LEU A 27 -7.98 -11.26 -10.17
C LEU A 27 -7.65 -12.40 -11.14
N THR A 28 -7.23 -12.02 -12.34
CA THR A 28 -6.76 -12.95 -13.38
C THR A 28 -5.24 -12.98 -13.50
N THR A 29 -4.54 -12.01 -12.89
CA THR A 29 -3.08 -11.98 -12.81
C THR A 29 -2.55 -13.29 -12.22
N PRO A 30 -1.68 -14.03 -12.95
CA PRO A 30 -1.37 -15.43 -12.63
C PRO A 30 -0.50 -15.62 -11.38
N SER A 31 0.17 -14.58 -10.90
CA SER A 31 1.04 -14.68 -9.72
C SER A 31 1.05 -13.39 -8.91
N PHE A 32 0.73 -13.52 -7.63
CA PHE A 32 0.85 -12.46 -6.64
C PHE A 32 1.17 -13.06 -5.26
N ASN A 33 1.81 -12.27 -4.41
CA ASN A 33 1.97 -12.58 -3.00
C ASN A 33 1.04 -11.70 -2.16
N PHE A 34 0.55 -12.21 -1.05
CA PHE A 34 -0.28 -11.43 -0.14
C PHE A 34 0.00 -11.77 1.31
N THR A 35 -0.25 -10.82 2.20
CA THR A 35 -0.08 -10.99 3.64
C THR A 35 -1.05 -10.12 4.42
N PHE A 36 -1.43 -10.56 5.62
CA PHE A 36 -2.28 -9.79 6.52
C PHE A 36 -1.45 -9.04 7.54
N THR A 37 -1.80 -7.77 7.79
CA THR A 37 -1.26 -7.00 8.91
C THR A 37 -1.74 -7.60 10.22
N ARG A 38 -0.94 -7.48 11.29
CA ARG A 38 -1.22 -8.11 12.59
C ARG A 38 -1.27 -7.11 13.74
N TYR A 39 -0.57 -5.99 13.58
CA TYR A 39 -0.43 -4.93 14.57
C TYR A 39 -0.12 -3.61 13.85
N GLU A 40 -0.24 -2.49 14.55
CA GLU A 40 0.09 -1.15 14.05
C GLU A 40 1.58 -1.03 13.67
N GLY A 41 1.86 -0.47 12.50
CA GLY A 41 3.22 -0.39 11.94
C GLY A 41 3.66 -1.65 11.18
N HIS A 42 2.88 -2.74 11.20
CA HIS A 42 3.25 -3.98 10.51
C HIS A 42 3.27 -3.81 8.99
N ALA A 43 2.40 -2.97 8.41
CA ALA A 43 2.35 -2.79 6.96
C ALA A 43 3.64 -2.14 6.42
N SER A 44 4.25 -1.25 7.21
CA SER A 44 5.54 -0.64 6.87
C SER A 44 6.65 -1.70 6.79
N LYS A 45 6.72 -2.60 7.77
CA LYS A 45 7.70 -3.70 7.78
C LYS A 45 7.50 -4.72 6.66
N LEU A 46 6.25 -4.98 6.31
CA LEU A 46 5.93 -5.85 5.17
C LEU A 46 6.29 -5.19 3.84
N ALA A 47 6.07 -3.88 3.70
CA ALA A 47 6.44 -3.14 2.51
C ALA A 47 7.97 -3.14 2.31
N GLU A 48 8.73 -2.79 3.36
CA GLU A 48 10.21 -2.82 3.39
C GLU A 48 10.75 -4.18 2.90
N HIS A 49 10.24 -5.28 3.46
CA HIS A 49 10.61 -6.65 3.07
C HIS A 49 10.29 -6.97 1.59
N PHE A 50 9.17 -6.49 1.07
CA PHE A 50 8.84 -6.69 -0.35
C PHE A 50 9.72 -5.85 -1.27
N CYS A 51 10.07 -4.63 -0.87
CA CYS A 51 11.03 -3.80 -1.58
C CYS A 51 12.40 -4.49 -1.68
N GLU A 52 12.92 -5.00 -0.57
CA GLU A 52 14.20 -5.73 -0.53
C GLU A 52 14.19 -6.95 -1.45
N LYS A 53 13.11 -7.75 -1.42
CA LYS A 53 12.94 -8.90 -2.32
C LYS A 53 12.90 -8.49 -3.79
N ALA A 54 12.21 -7.41 -4.11
CA ALA A 54 12.12 -6.91 -5.47
C ALA A 54 13.50 -6.46 -5.97
N LEU A 55 14.22 -5.71 -5.13
CA LEU A 55 15.57 -5.21 -5.40
C LEU A 55 16.56 -6.36 -5.60
N ALA A 56 16.57 -7.35 -4.71
CA ALA A 56 17.44 -8.53 -4.81
C ALA A 56 17.19 -9.35 -6.08
N SER A 57 15.96 -9.31 -6.61
CA SER A 57 15.61 -9.98 -7.88
C SER A 57 15.73 -9.09 -9.12
N ASN A 58 16.21 -7.85 -8.97
CA ASN A 58 16.26 -6.82 -10.02
C ASN A 58 14.92 -6.65 -10.76
N GLN A 59 13.81 -6.63 -10.01
CA GLN A 59 12.46 -6.49 -10.53
C GLN A 59 11.75 -5.29 -9.90
N THR A 60 10.86 -4.66 -10.67
CA THR A 60 9.89 -3.70 -10.14
C THR A 60 8.81 -4.43 -9.35
N ALA A 61 8.45 -3.91 -8.18
CA ALA A 61 7.30 -4.36 -7.41
C ALA A 61 6.15 -3.36 -7.47
N LEU A 62 4.92 -3.87 -7.58
CA LEU A 62 3.70 -3.14 -7.24
C LEU A 62 3.21 -3.66 -5.88
N ILE A 63 3.17 -2.78 -4.89
CA ILE A 63 2.65 -3.08 -3.55
C ILE A 63 1.29 -2.41 -3.42
N ILE A 64 0.22 -3.22 -3.28
CA ILE A 64 -1.15 -2.75 -3.11
C ILE A 64 -1.56 -2.89 -1.64
N ALA A 65 -1.81 -1.76 -1.00
CA ALA A 65 -2.38 -1.71 0.35
C ALA A 65 -3.91 -1.87 0.27
N ILE A 66 -4.48 -2.80 1.03
CA ILE A 66 -5.93 -2.93 1.21
C ILE A 66 -6.26 -2.54 2.65
N GLY A 67 -6.87 -1.38 2.84
CA GLY A 67 -7.12 -0.84 4.17
C GLY A 67 -7.69 0.57 4.17
N GLY A 68 -7.54 1.26 5.30
CA GLY A 68 -7.81 2.70 5.40
C GLY A 68 -6.53 3.53 5.25
N ASP A 69 -6.63 4.83 5.49
CA ASP A 69 -5.52 5.78 5.31
C ASP A 69 -4.29 5.42 6.15
N GLY A 70 -4.47 4.93 7.38
CA GLY A 70 -3.35 4.49 8.23
C GLY A 70 -2.56 3.33 7.64
N THR A 71 -3.23 2.34 7.04
CA THR A 71 -2.55 1.21 6.37
C THR A 71 -1.79 1.68 5.14
N ILE A 72 -2.36 2.59 4.36
CA ILE A 72 -1.70 3.16 3.19
C ILE A 72 -0.48 3.99 3.61
N HIS A 73 -0.63 4.81 4.65
CA HIS A 73 0.45 5.61 5.23
C HIS A 73 1.64 4.75 5.69
N GLU A 74 1.36 3.64 6.38
CA GLU A 74 2.41 2.69 6.78
C GLU A 74 3.14 2.09 5.56
N VAL A 75 2.41 1.69 4.51
CA VAL A 75 3.03 1.16 3.28
C VAL A 75 3.89 2.23 2.62
N VAL A 76 3.40 3.46 2.47
CA VAL A 76 4.18 4.57 1.90
C VAL A 76 5.47 4.77 2.68
N ASN A 77 5.42 4.82 4.01
CA ASN A 77 6.62 4.95 4.84
C ASN A 77 7.61 3.79 4.67
N GLY A 78 7.12 2.57 4.46
CA GLY A 78 7.96 1.38 4.25
C GLY A 78 8.65 1.32 2.88
N VAL A 79 8.14 2.05 1.87
CA VAL A 79 8.76 2.09 0.54
C VAL A 79 9.70 3.28 0.32
N ILE A 80 9.76 4.24 1.25
CA ILE A 80 10.64 5.41 1.12
C ILE A 80 12.09 4.94 0.98
N GLY A 81 12.78 5.45 -0.04
CA GLY A 81 14.16 5.10 -0.35
C GLY A 81 14.34 3.97 -1.37
N TYR A 82 13.27 3.31 -1.81
CA TYR A 82 13.31 2.30 -2.87
C TYR A 82 12.81 2.86 -4.19
N SER A 83 13.62 2.78 -5.24
CA SER A 83 13.30 3.32 -6.58
C SER A 83 12.60 2.33 -7.51
N ASN A 84 12.59 1.04 -7.17
CA ASN A 84 12.02 -0.03 -7.98
C ASN A 84 10.62 -0.47 -7.49
N VAL A 85 9.85 0.45 -6.88
CA VAL A 85 8.57 0.11 -6.24
C VAL A 85 7.50 1.13 -6.63
N LEU A 86 6.32 0.61 -6.96
CA LEU A 86 5.09 1.34 -7.18
C LEU A 86 4.14 1.03 -6.03
N VAL A 87 3.42 2.04 -5.54
CA VAL A 87 2.41 1.89 -4.48
C VAL A 87 1.03 2.05 -5.09
N GLY A 88 0.17 1.07 -4.81
CA GLY A 88 -1.26 1.13 -5.08
C GLY A 88 -2.06 1.03 -3.78
N ALA A 89 -3.33 1.43 -3.84
CA ALA A 89 -4.25 1.29 -2.73
C ALA A 89 -5.61 0.81 -3.20
N VAL A 90 -6.26 -0.03 -2.39
CA VAL A 90 -7.70 -0.32 -2.46
C VAL A 90 -8.29 0.11 -1.13
N CYS A 91 -9.13 1.13 -1.17
CA CYS A 91 -9.69 1.71 0.04
C CYS A 91 -10.84 0.86 0.59
N ALA A 92 -10.71 0.44 1.84
CA ALA A 92 -11.73 -0.30 2.59
C ALA A 92 -12.22 0.46 3.84
N GLY A 93 -11.74 1.70 4.05
CA GLY A 93 -12.11 2.57 5.17
C GLY A 93 -13.38 3.41 4.94
N SER A 94 -13.72 4.23 5.94
CA SER A 94 -14.81 5.21 5.87
C SER A 94 -14.33 6.63 5.55
N GLY A 95 -13.12 7.00 5.97
CA GLY A 95 -12.48 8.29 5.67
C GLY A 95 -12.08 8.38 4.20
N ASN A 96 -11.29 7.41 3.72
CA ASN A 96 -10.82 7.28 2.33
C ASN A 96 -10.24 8.59 1.77
N ASP A 97 -9.61 9.38 2.63
CA ASP A 97 -9.01 10.67 2.28
C ASP A 97 -7.90 10.46 1.25
N PHE A 98 -7.18 9.34 1.34
CA PHE A 98 -6.17 8.96 0.37
C PHE A 98 -6.75 8.82 -1.06
N SER A 99 -7.91 8.18 -1.23
CA SER A 99 -8.54 8.04 -2.55
C SER A 99 -8.99 9.36 -3.18
N ARG A 100 -9.11 10.43 -2.40
CA ARG A 100 -9.47 11.76 -2.92
C ARG A 100 -8.27 12.49 -3.54
N GLY A 101 -7.06 12.25 -3.03
CA GLY A 101 -5.83 12.89 -3.52
C GLY A 101 -4.95 12.00 -4.41
N TYR A 102 -5.11 10.68 -4.33
CA TYR A 102 -4.26 9.70 -4.98
C TYR A 102 -5.05 8.66 -5.75
N ALA A 103 -4.46 8.16 -6.84
CA ALA A 103 -5.05 7.09 -7.63
C ALA A 103 -5.17 5.82 -6.77
N SER A 104 -6.37 5.23 -6.78
CA SER A 104 -6.67 3.99 -6.06
C SER A 104 -7.37 3.01 -7.00
N PHE A 105 -7.05 1.74 -6.84
CA PHE A 105 -7.72 0.65 -7.55
C PHE A 105 -9.07 0.38 -6.89
N GLN A 106 -10.09 0.24 -7.71
CA GLN A 106 -11.48 -0.03 -7.29
C GLN A 106 -11.90 -1.46 -7.66
N THR A 107 -11.28 -2.05 -8.68
CA THR A 107 -11.64 -3.38 -9.20
C THR A 107 -10.41 -4.21 -9.51
N ALA A 108 -10.56 -5.54 -9.50
CA ALA A 108 -9.48 -6.45 -9.90
C ALA A 108 -9.05 -6.22 -11.35
N ARG A 109 -10.00 -5.88 -12.24
CA ARG A 109 -9.74 -5.54 -13.64
C ARG A 109 -8.74 -4.40 -13.78
N GLN A 110 -8.85 -3.33 -12.98
CA GLN A 110 -7.89 -2.22 -13.05
C GLN A 110 -6.48 -2.66 -12.65
N ILE A 111 -6.36 -3.57 -11.68
CA ILE A 111 -5.08 -4.14 -11.27
C ILE A 111 -4.52 -5.02 -12.38
N ASP A 112 -5.34 -5.91 -12.96
CA ASP A 112 -4.95 -6.78 -14.06
C ASP A 112 -4.50 -5.97 -15.28
N ASP A 113 -5.27 -4.96 -15.69
CA ASP A 113 -4.94 -4.06 -16.79
C ASP A 113 -3.60 -3.35 -16.52
N PHE A 114 -3.38 -2.88 -15.29
CA PHE A 114 -2.10 -2.24 -14.92
C PHE A 114 -0.92 -3.22 -15.02
N MET A 115 -1.10 -4.46 -14.54
CA MET A 115 -0.08 -5.51 -14.60
C MET A 115 0.23 -5.92 -16.05
N MET A 116 -0.77 -6.05 -16.92
CA MET A 116 -0.61 -6.38 -18.34
C MET A 116 0.19 -5.31 -19.08
N HIS A 117 -0.04 -4.04 -18.78
CA HIS A 117 0.68 -2.93 -19.39
C HIS A 117 2.01 -2.61 -18.68
N SER A 118 2.53 -3.54 -17.87
CA SER A 118 3.80 -3.43 -17.14
C SER A 118 3.93 -2.14 -16.31
N GLY A 119 2.80 -1.64 -15.78
CA GLY A 119 2.74 -0.41 -15.00
C GLY A 119 3.24 0.82 -15.73
N ARG A 120 2.95 0.98 -17.03
CA ARG A 120 3.35 2.17 -17.82
C ARG A 120 2.56 3.45 -17.51
N ALA A 121 1.46 3.36 -16.76
CA ALA A 121 0.60 4.49 -16.42
C ALA A 121 0.58 4.72 -14.91
N PHE A 122 1.65 5.31 -14.36
CA PHE A 122 1.72 5.76 -12.97
C PHE A 122 1.99 7.27 -12.92
N GLN A 123 1.71 7.87 -11.77
CA GLN A 123 2.05 9.25 -11.49
C GLN A 123 3.15 9.28 -10.44
N GLU A 124 4.19 10.07 -10.69
CA GLU A 124 5.11 10.45 -9.64
C GLU A 124 4.43 11.45 -8.71
N LYS A 125 4.62 11.28 -7.41
CA LYS A 125 4.03 12.12 -6.38
C LYS A 125 5.10 12.44 -5.34
N ASP A 126 5.15 13.71 -4.93
CA ASP A 126 6.01 14.13 -3.85
C ASP A 126 5.61 13.47 -2.53
N CYS A 127 6.61 13.05 -1.75
CA CYS A 127 6.42 12.51 -0.41
C CYS A 127 7.17 13.39 0.58
N GLY A 128 6.42 14.06 1.47
CA GLY A 128 7.02 14.86 2.54
C GLY A 128 7.63 13.96 3.61
N ILE A 129 8.93 14.12 3.88
CA ILE A 129 9.64 13.37 4.90
C ILE A 129 9.86 14.25 6.13
N VAL A 130 9.23 13.88 7.25
CA VAL A 130 9.45 14.52 8.54
C VAL A 130 10.20 13.56 9.46
N LYS A 131 11.39 13.95 9.91
CA LYS A 131 12.16 13.21 10.92
C LYS A 131 12.13 14.00 12.23
N LEU A 132 11.55 13.40 13.26
CA LEU A 132 11.48 14.00 14.59
C LEU A 132 12.69 13.54 15.42
N ASN A 133 13.50 14.50 15.89
CA ASN A 133 14.51 14.23 16.91
C ASN A 133 13.87 14.19 18.29
N LYS A 134 13.90 13.01 18.93
CA LYS A 134 13.23 12.76 20.22
C LYS A 134 13.78 13.61 21.38
N GLU A 135 14.99 14.15 21.25
CA GLU A 135 15.63 14.95 22.30
C GLU A 135 14.92 16.29 22.58
N ASN A 136 14.06 16.78 21.67
CA ASN A 136 13.40 18.10 21.80
C ASN A 136 11.88 18.06 21.59
N LEU A 137 11.22 16.91 21.80
CA LEU A 137 9.76 16.81 21.65
C LEU A 137 9.03 17.54 22.77
N LYS A 138 8.58 18.77 22.52
CA LYS A 138 7.57 19.45 23.33
C LYS A 138 6.18 19.11 22.78
N LYS A 139 5.32 18.51 23.61
CA LYS A 139 3.88 18.41 23.30
C LYS A 139 3.29 19.80 23.48
N VAL A 140 2.94 20.45 22.37
CA VAL A 140 2.18 21.70 22.38
C VAL A 140 0.73 21.32 22.15
N PHE A 141 -0.12 21.53 23.16
CA PHE A 141 -1.56 21.45 23.01
C PHE A 141 -2.06 22.87 22.76
N CYS A 142 -2.85 23.08 21.72
CA CYS A 142 -3.66 24.30 21.62
C CYS A 142 -4.94 24.06 22.42
N GLU A 143 -5.25 24.98 23.33
CA GLU A 143 -6.59 25.14 23.92
C GLU A 143 -7.52 25.89 22.95
#